data_AF-A0A9E0B161-F1
#
_entry.id   AF-A0A9E0B161-F1
#
_cell.length_a   1.000
_cell.length_b   1.000
_cell.length_c   1.000
_cell.angle_alpha   90.00
_cell.angle_beta   90.00
_cell.angle_gamma   90.00
#
_symmetry.space_group_name_H-M   'P 1'
#
loop_
_entity.id
_entity.type
_entity.pdbx_description
1 polymer ?
#
loop_
_entity_poly.entity_id
_entity_poly.type
_entity_poly.pdbx_seq_one_letter_code
_entity_poly.pdbx_strand_id
1 'polypeptide(L)'
;MQKLKIAAALIVIVMFAISCSPEIKLQNTLTKDGGRWNIDELKVNTTVQLDPPVYSEEKISNQGELLFYESGTGIWIGLDTTLNVDVAQYFEYENTSNTILINFENSLEQEYNVEQTNKDKQIWTREESIVDPITSVTIIINTQITISRVNEIKNK
;
A
#
# COMPACT_ATOMS: atom_id res chain seq x y z
N MET A 1 35.08 42.47 13.99
CA MET A 1 34.56 41.58 12.92
C MET A 1 34.18 40.21 13.52
N GLN A 2 33.09 40.14 14.31
CA GLN A 2 32.77 38.97 15.14
C GLN A 2 31.35 38.44 14.94
N LYS A 3 30.60 38.96 13.94
CA LYS A 3 29.20 38.58 13.67
C LYS A 3 29.04 37.53 12.55
N LEU A 4 30.13 37.06 11.94
CA LEU A 4 30.07 36.15 10.79
C LEU A 4 30.18 34.65 11.16
N LYS A 5 30.42 34.30 12.43
CA LYS A 5 30.62 32.90 12.83
C LYS A 5 29.36 32.19 13.34
N ILE A 6 28.28 32.91 13.62
CA ILE A 6 27.03 32.34 14.17
C ILE A 6 26.08 31.87 13.05
N ALA A 7 26.16 32.45 11.86
CA ALA A 7 25.30 32.09 10.73
C ALA A 7 25.60 30.68 10.17
N ALA A 8 26.86 30.24 10.19
CA ALA A 8 27.24 28.91 9.68
C ALA A 8 26.78 27.76 10.59
N ALA A 9 26.69 27.98 11.90
CA ALA A 9 26.24 26.95 12.84
C ALA A 9 24.73 26.73 12.80
N LEU A 10 23.93 27.76 12.47
CA LEU A 10 22.47 27.64 12.33
C LEU A 10 22.06 26.90 11.06
N ILE A 11 22.80 27.03 9.96
CA ILE A 11 22.50 26.34 8.70
C ILE A 11 22.71 24.83 8.81
N VAL A 12 23.72 24.40 9.57
CA VAL A 12 24.00 22.97 9.79
C VAL A 12 22.88 22.31 10.62
N ILE A 13 22.31 23.01 11.60
CA ILE A 13 21.24 22.47 12.45
C ILE A 13 19.90 22.36 11.70
N VAL A 14 19.63 23.25 10.73
CA VAL A 14 18.42 23.15 9.89
C VAL A 14 18.51 21.99 8.89
N MET A 15 19.71 21.63 8.42
CA MET A 15 19.89 20.44 7.56
C MET A 15 19.74 19.11 8.32
N PHE A 16 20.01 19.08 9.63
CA PHE A 16 19.74 17.90 10.47
C PHE A 16 18.28 17.78 10.92
N ALA A 17 17.46 18.83 10.73
CA ALA A 17 16.03 18.83 10.98
C ALA A 17 15.19 18.45 9.75
N ILE A 18 15.82 17.87 8.71
CA ILE A 18 15.12 16.97 7.77
C ILE A 18 14.87 15.67 8.55
N SER A 19 14.04 15.77 9.58
CA SER A 19 13.32 14.65 10.15
C SER A 19 12.71 13.92 8.96
N CYS A 20 13.12 12.66 8.76
CA CYS A 20 12.61 11.73 7.75
C CYS A 20 11.14 12.04 7.49
N SER A 21 10.83 12.69 6.36
CA SER A 21 9.44 13.11 6.10
C SER A 21 8.57 11.86 6.20
N PRO A 22 7.32 11.94 6.69
CA PRO A 22 6.47 10.76 6.81
C PRO A 22 6.39 9.95 5.50
N GLU A 23 6.45 10.64 4.36
CA GLU A 23 6.58 10.07 3.03
C GLU A 23 7.89 9.27 2.83
N ILE A 24 9.05 9.87 3.12
CA ILE A 24 10.34 9.16 3.05
C ILE A 24 10.37 8.00 4.05
N LYS A 25 9.73 8.15 5.22
CA LYS A 25 9.61 7.07 6.21
C LYS A 25 8.78 5.91 5.65
N LEU A 26 7.66 6.18 4.99
CA LEU A 26 6.85 5.16 4.35
C LEU A 26 7.62 4.48 3.21
N GLN A 27 8.25 5.25 2.33
CA GLN A 27 9.08 4.73 1.23
C GLN A 27 10.21 3.82 1.74
N ASN A 28 10.96 4.28 2.74
CA ASN A 28 12.01 3.48 3.39
C ASN A 28 11.44 2.24 4.07
N THR A 29 10.24 2.32 4.63
CA THR A 29 9.57 1.15 5.20
C THR A 29 9.23 0.17 4.08
N LEU A 30 8.61 0.60 3.00
CA LEU A 30 8.21 -0.29 1.90
C LEU A 30 9.39 -1.04 1.29
N THR A 31 10.53 -0.37 1.11
CA THR A 31 11.71 -0.88 0.38
C THR A 31 12.78 -1.55 1.26
N LYS A 32 12.71 -1.38 2.59
CA LYS A 32 13.67 -1.98 3.52
C LYS A 32 13.71 -3.52 3.41
N ASP A 33 14.89 -4.10 3.63
CA ASP A 33 15.15 -5.54 3.62
C ASP A 33 14.75 -6.21 2.28
N GLY A 34 15.04 -5.54 1.17
CA GLY A 34 14.70 -6.01 -0.19
C GLY A 34 13.25 -5.78 -0.59
N GLY A 35 12.50 -5.02 0.21
CA GLY A 35 11.14 -4.58 -0.08
C GLY A 35 10.10 -5.69 -0.08
N ARG A 36 10.39 -6.82 0.56
CA ARG A 36 9.56 -8.03 0.55
C ARG A 36 8.51 -8.03 1.67
N TRP A 37 7.27 -8.23 1.28
CA TRP A 37 6.11 -8.32 2.17
C TRP A 37 5.27 -9.54 1.81
N ASN A 38 4.74 -10.21 2.82
CA ASN A 38 3.69 -11.21 2.69
C ASN A 38 2.33 -10.53 2.74
N ILE A 39 1.40 -10.99 1.92
CA ILE A 39 -0.02 -10.67 2.04
C ILE A 39 -0.62 -11.66 3.05
N ASP A 40 -0.79 -11.21 4.29
CA ASP A 40 -1.38 -12.03 5.36
C ASP A 40 -2.87 -12.26 5.10
N GLU A 41 -3.55 -11.21 4.64
CA GLU A 41 -5.00 -11.19 4.41
C GLU A 41 -5.35 -10.16 3.34
N LEU A 42 -6.13 -10.57 2.33
CA LEU A 42 -6.83 -9.68 1.41
C LEU A 42 -8.32 -9.89 1.61
N LYS A 43 -9.01 -8.83 2.05
CA LYS A 43 -10.43 -8.82 2.35
C LYS A 43 -11.15 -7.86 1.41
N VAL A 44 -12.12 -8.37 0.65
CA VAL A 44 -12.94 -7.59 -0.27
C VAL A 44 -14.40 -7.75 0.13
N ASN A 45 -15.04 -6.65 0.50
CA ASN A 45 -16.48 -6.59 0.76
C ASN A 45 -17.17 -5.81 -0.36
N THR A 46 -18.10 -6.45 -1.05
CA THR A 46 -18.92 -5.82 -2.09
C THR A 46 -20.34 -5.65 -1.57
N THR A 47 -20.85 -4.43 -1.58
CA THR A 47 -22.23 -4.09 -1.17
C THR A 47 -22.97 -3.47 -2.34
N VAL A 48 -24.13 -4.04 -2.71
CA VAL A 48 -25.03 -3.47 -3.73
C VAL A 48 -26.12 -2.68 -3.01
N GLN A 49 -26.01 -1.36 -3.08
CA GLN A 49 -27.01 -0.43 -2.57
C GLN A 49 -28.07 -0.15 -3.63
N LEU A 50 -29.24 -0.70 -3.35
CA LEU A 50 -30.54 -0.28 -3.86
C LEU A 50 -31.33 0.26 -2.65
N ASP A 51 -32.48 0.88 -2.87
CA ASP A 51 -33.45 1.14 -1.79
C ASP A 51 -34.58 0.10 -1.88
N PRO A 52 -34.59 -0.97 -1.04
CA PRO A 52 -33.63 -1.31 0.02
C PRO A 52 -32.37 -2.07 -0.48
N PRO A 53 -31.26 -2.15 0.30
CA PRO A 53 -30.04 -2.84 -0.09
C PRO A 53 -30.30 -4.33 -0.28
N VAL A 54 -29.82 -4.90 -1.38
CA VAL A 54 -30.22 -6.26 -1.79
C VAL A 54 -29.12 -7.29 -1.52
N TYR A 55 -27.84 -6.87 -1.43
CA TYR A 55 -26.73 -7.83 -1.41
C TYR A 55 -25.47 -7.29 -0.74
N SER A 56 -24.82 -8.15 0.06
CA SER A 56 -23.46 -7.95 0.56
C SER A 56 -22.72 -9.30 0.54
N GLU A 57 -21.50 -9.31 0.00
CA GLU A 57 -20.63 -10.49 -0.06
C GLU A 57 -19.22 -10.11 0.40
N GLU A 58 -18.65 -10.96 1.24
CA GLU A 58 -17.28 -10.84 1.73
C GLU A 58 -16.43 -11.99 1.18
N LYS A 59 -15.30 -11.64 0.58
CA LYS A 59 -14.27 -12.58 0.14
C LYS A 59 -12.99 -12.33 0.92
N ILE A 60 -12.42 -13.39 1.47
CA ILE A 60 -11.14 -13.37 2.17
C ILE A 60 -10.20 -14.34 1.45
N SER A 61 -9.02 -13.87 1.09
CA SER A 61 -7.93 -14.71 0.58
C SER A 61 -6.65 -14.45 1.36
N ASN A 62 -5.98 -15.53 1.76
CA ASN A 62 -4.72 -15.47 2.51
C ASN A 62 -3.63 -16.11 1.68
N GLN A 63 -3.00 -15.35 0.79
CA GLN A 63 -1.82 -15.76 0.02
C GLN A 63 -1.36 -14.65 -0.92
N GLY A 64 -0.05 -14.46 -0.98
CA GLY A 64 0.62 -13.61 -1.95
C GLY A 64 1.81 -12.88 -1.35
N GLU A 65 2.60 -12.27 -2.22
CA GLU A 65 3.77 -11.49 -1.86
C GLU A 65 3.77 -10.16 -2.62
N LEU A 66 4.28 -9.11 -1.98
CA LEU A 66 4.58 -7.83 -2.61
C LEU A 66 6.08 -7.56 -2.51
N LEU A 67 6.64 -7.06 -3.60
CA LEU A 67 8.01 -6.57 -3.66
C LEU A 67 8.00 -5.10 -4.08
N PHE A 68 8.66 -4.24 -3.30
CA PHE A 68 8.83 -2.81 -3.59
C PHE A 68 10.29 -2.49 -3.88
N TYR A 69 10.54 -1.82 -4.99
CA TYR A 69 11.86 -1.33 -5.38
C TYR A 69 11.95 0.18 -5.20
N GLU A 70 13.13 0.68 -4.80
CA GLU A 70 13.40 2.11 -4.63
C GLU A 70 13.13 2.95 -5.89
N SER A 71 13.11 2.32 -7.07
CA SER A 71 12.78 2.94 -8.35
C SER A 71 11.32 3.37 -8.51
N GLY A 72 10.43 3.07 -7.55
CA GLY A 72 8.99 3.31 -7.70
C GLY A 72 8.28 2.22 -8.50
N THR A 73 8.86 1.02 -8.56
CA THR A 73 8.28 -0.15 -9.23
C THR A 73 8.14 -1.30 -8.25
N GLY A 74 7.27 -2.26 -8.53
CA GLY A 74 7.11 -3.44 -7.70
C GLY A 74 6.51 -4.63 -8.42
N ILE A 75 6.36 -5.71 -7.67
CA ILE A 75 5.80 -6.98 -8.15
C ILE A 75 4.78 -7.46 -7.13
N TRP A 76 3.59 -7.78 -7.59
CA TRP A 76 2.58 -8.51 -6.85
C TRP A 76 2.61 -9.96 -7.32
N ILE A 77 2.85 -10.90 -6.41
CA ILE A 77 2.78 -12.33 -6.67
C ILE A 77 1.53 -12.86 -5.97
N GLY A 78 0.59 -13.42 -6.73
CA GLY A 78 -0.65 -13.97 -6.20
C GLY A 78 -1.04 -15.26 -6.90
N LEU A 79 -1.94 -16.03 -6.30
CA LEU A 79 -2.42 -17.28 -6.88
C LEU A 79 -3.49 -17.01 -7.95
N ASP A 80 -3.22 -17.42 -9.19
CA ASP A 80 -4.28 -17.56 -10.19
C ASP A 80 -5.05 -18.85 -9.88
N THR A 81 -6.26 -18.68 -9.35
CA THR A 81 -7.13 -19.81 -8.97
C THR A 81 -7.65 -20.63 -10.16
N THR A 82 -7.62 -20.07 -11.37
CA THR A 82 -8.03 -20.77 -12.60
C THR A 82 -6.95 -21.76 -13.04
N LEU A 83 -5.69 -21.33 -12.96
CA LEU A 83 -4.53 -22.11 -13.40
C LEU A 83 -3.83 -22.85 -12.26
N ASN A 84 -4.17 -22.52 -11.00
CA ASN A 84 -3.53 -23.01 -9.79
C ASN A 84 -2.00 -22.82 -9.79
N VAL A 85 -1.55 -21.64 -10.22
CA VAL A 85 -0.14 -21.23 -10.26
C VAL A 85 0.03 -19.83 -9.70
N ASP A 86 1.20 -19.55 -9.13
CA ASP A 86 1.57 -18.19 -8.75
C ASP A 86 1.85 -17.36 -10.01
N VAL A 87 1.20 -16.20 -10.10
CA VAL A 87 1.35 -15.24 -11.18
C VAL A 87 1.94 -13.95 -10.62
N ALA A 88 3.00 -13.48 -11.27
CA ALA A 88 3.62 -12.20 -10.98
C ALA A 88 3.02 -11.11 -11.88
N GLN A 89 2.56 -10.03 -11.25
CA GLN A 89 2.07 -8.83 -11.91
C GLN A 89 2.97 -7.65 -11.53
N TYR A 90 3.53 -6.98 -12.53
CA TYR A 90 4.35 -5.79 -12.34
C TYR A 90 3.48 -4.55 -12.13
N PHE A 91 3.94 -3.63 -11.29
CA PHE A 91 3.29 -2.35 -11.06
C PHE A 91 4.30 -1.22 -10.88
N GLU A 92 3.86 0.00 -11.17
CA GLU A 92 4.49 1.24 -10.72
C GLU A 92 3.78 1.72 -9.46
N TYR A 93 4.48 2.42 -8.57
CA TYR A 93 3.90 2.98 -7.37
C TYR A 93 4.50 4.32 -6.97
N GLU A 94 3.64 5.14 -6.36
CA GLU A 94 4.00 6.37 -5.66
C GLU A 94 3.43 6.33 -4.25
N ASN A 95 4.02 7.06 -3.31
CA ASN A 95 3.49 7.13 -1.95
C ASN A 95 3.54 8.56 -1.39
N THR A 96 2.61 8.84 -0.49
CA THR A 96 2.61 10.06 0.33
C THR A 96 3.00 9.72 1.77
N SER A 97 2.61 10.55 2.75
CA SER A 97 2.77 10.25 4.17
C SER A 97 1.99 9.04 4.67
N ASN A 98 0.89 8.69 4.00
CA ASN A 98 -0.09 7.71 4.48
C ASN A 98 -0.94 7.11 3.36
N THR A 99 -0.57 7.30 2.10
CA THR A 99 -1.21 6.65 0.97
C THR A 99 -0.17 6.01 0.05
N ILE A 100 -0.58 4.95 -0.66
CA ILE A 100 0.18 4.35 -1.75
C ILE A 100 -0.74 4.29 -2.96
N LEU A 101 -0.23 4.77 -4.08
CA LEU A 101 -0.86 4.71 -5.39
C LEU A 101 -0.20 3.59 -6.18
N ILE A 102 -0.97 2.62 -6.67
CA ILE A 102 -0.46 1.48 -7.45
C ILE A 102 -1.06 1.52 -8.84
N ASN A 103 -0.20 1.48 -9.85
CA ASN A 103 -0.59 1.43 -11.26
C ASN A 103 -0.09 0.11 -11.87
N PHE A 104 -1.01 -0.77 -12.24
CA PHE A 104 -0.69 -1.99 -12.99
C PHE A 104 -0.82 -1.72 -14.48
N GLU A 105 0.06 -2.31 -15.30
CA GLU A 105 0.15 -2.05 -16.76
C GLU A 105 -1.19 -2.10 -17.54
N ASN A 106 -2.19 -2.85 -17.05
CA ASN A 106 -3.48 -3.02 -17.72
C ASN A 106 -4.70 -2.80 -16.78
N SER A 107 -4.53 -2.06 -15.69
CA SER A 107 -5.60 -1.75 -14.74
C SER A 107 -5.76 -0.25 -14.56
N LEU A 108 -6.91 0.15 -14.01
CA LEU A 108 -7.02 1.45 -13.36
C LEU A 108 -6.06 1.53 -12.18
N GLU A 109 -5.56 2.74 -11.96
CA GLU A 109 -4.80 3.14 -10.80
C GLU A 109 -5.60 2.92 -9.51
N GLN A 110 -4.94 2.45 -8.46
CA GLN A 110 -5.53 2.11 -7.19
C GLN A 110 -4.82 2.84 -6.06
N GLU A 111 -5.54 3.75 -5.39
CA GLU A 111 -5.04 4.42 -4.19
C GLU A 111 -5.49 3.67 -2.92
N TYR A 112 -4.54 3.41 -2.04
CA TYR A 112 -4.74 2.80 -0.74
C TYR A 112 -4.33 3.75 0.38
N ASN A 113 -5.18 3.92 1.39
CA ASN A 113 -4.77 4.49 2.66
C ASN A 113 -3.95 3.46 3.43
N VAL A 114 -2.84 3.89 4.02
CA VAL A 114 -1.89 3.04 4.73
C VAL A 114 -1.92 3.38 6.21
N GLU A 115 -2.33 2.41 7.02
CA GLU A 115 -2.15 2.43 8.46
C GLU A 115 -0.95 1.55 8.83
N GLN A 116 0.12 2.19 9.30
CA GLN A 116 1.29 1.47 9.81
C GLN A 116 1.05 1.07 11.27
N THR A 117 0.66 -0.19 11.50
CA THR A 117 0.49 -0.73 12.86
C THR A 117 1.83 -0.84 13.58
N ASN A 118 2.88 -1.30 12.88
CA ASN A 118 4.27 -1.27 13.36
C ASN A 118 5.27 -1.33 12.18
N LYS A 119 6.59 -1.44 12.46
CA LYS A 119 7.64 -1.46 11.42
C LYS A 119 7.60 -2.67 10.48
N ASP A 120 6.92 -3.73 10.89
CA ASP A 120 6.86 -5.03 10.22
C ASP A 120 5.42 -5.40 9.80
N LYS A 121 4.43 -4.54 10.04
CA LYS A 121 3.01 -4.77 9.71
C LYS A 121 2.30 -3.49 9.28
N GLN A 122 1.56 -3.58 8.17
CA GLN A 122 0.71 -2.51 7.65
C GLN A 122 -0.69 -3.03 7.31
N ILE A 123 -1.66 -2.14 7.36
CA ILE A 123 -3.04 -2.38 6.91
C ILE A 123 -3.36 -1.31 5.86
N TRP A 124 -3.76 -1.75 4.67
CA TRP A 124 -4.08 -0.90 3.54
C TRP A 124 -5.56 -0.94 3.26
N THR A 125 -6.21 0.19 3.05
CA THR A 125 -7.66 0.27 2.81
C THR A 125 -7.99 1.13 1.60
N ARG A 126 -8.95 0.66 0.81
CA ARG A 126 -9.49 1.36 -0.37
C ARG A 126 -11.00 1.17 -0.41
N GLU A 127 -11.73 2.24 -0.69
CA GLU A 127 -13.15 2.20 -1.00
C GLU A 127 -13.36 2.67 -2.44
N GLU A 128 -14.15 1.93 -3.19
CA GLU A 128 -14.56 2.26 -4.55
C GLU A 128 -16.09 2.27 -4.63
N SER A 129 -16.66 3.28 -5.29
CA SER A 129 -18.09 3.40 -5.52
C SER A 129 -18.38 3.46 -7.01
N ILE A 130 -19.10 2.47 -7.52
CA ILE A 130 -19.52 2.37 -8.93
C ILE A 130 -21.02 2.66 -8.98
N VAL A 131 -21.40 3.73 -9.68
CA VAL A 131 -22.80 4.12 -9.85
C VAL A 131 -23.25 3.78 -11.26
N ASP A 132 -24.27 2.93 -11.39
CA ASP A 132 -24.93 2.69 -12.68
C ASP A 132 -25.91 3.85 -12.97
N PRO A 133 -25.64 4.67 -14.00
CA PRO A 133 -26.45 5.85 -14.29
C PRO A 133 -27.86 5.52 -14.81
N ILE A 134 -28.12 4.29 -15.24
CA ILE A 134 -29.41 3.86 -15.78
C ILE A 134 -30.30 3.31 -14.67
N THR A 135 -29.73 2.47 -13.80
CA THR A 135 -30.51 1.76 -12.76
C THR A 135 -30.48 2.45 -11.39
N SER A 136 -29.64 3.48 -11.21
CA SER A 136 -29.37 4.12 -9.92
C SER A 136 -28.86 3.15 -8.84
N VAL A 137 -28.30 2.01 -9.28
CA VAL A 137 -27.60 1.05 -8.40
C VAL A 137 -26.24 1.62 -8.05
N THR A 138 -25.91 1.62 -6.77
CA THR A 138 -24.54 1.91 -6.30
C THR A 138 -23.90 0.64 -5.79
N ILE A 139 -22.73 0.30 -6.32
CA ILE A 139 -21.90 -0.79 -5.83
C ILE A 139 -20.75 -0.18 -5.04
N ILE A 140 -20.64 -0.51 -3.76
CA ILE A 140 -19.53 -0.11 -2.90
C ILE A 140 -18.62 -1.32 -2.71
N ILE A 141 -17.35 -1.15 -3.04
CA ILE A 141 -16.31 -2.16 -2.87
C ILE A 141 -15.31 -1.64 -1.84
N ASN A 142 -15.23 -2.32 -0.70
CA ASN A 142 -14.25 -2.06 0.34
C ASN A 142 -13.16 -3.13 0.29
N THR A 143 -11.92 -2.70 0.06
CA THR A 143 -10.75 -3.57 0.04
C THR A 143 -9.87 -3.26 1.24
N GLN A 144 -9.46 -4.31 1.97
CA GLN A 144 -8.45 -4.24 3.02
C GLN A 144 -7.34 -5.25 2.73
N ILE A 145 -6.09 -4.81 2.78
CA ILE A 145 -4.91 -5.67 2.63
C ILE A 145 -4.09 -5.57 3.92
N THR A 146 -3.88 -6.70 4.60
CA THR A 146 -2.94 -6.79 5.71
C THR A 146 -1.64 -7.39 5.18
N ILE A 147 -0.53 -6.68 5.37
CA ILE A 147 0.78 -7.15 4.96
C ILE A 147 1.75 -7.20 6.12
N SER A 148 2.63 -8.20 6.12
CA SER A 148 3.71 -8.34 7.10
C SER A 148 5.05 -8.56 6.41
N ARG A 149 6.14 -8.16 7.05
CA ARG A 149 7.47 -8.51 6.52
C ARG A 149 7.68 -10.00 6.56
N VAL A 150 8.38 -10.52 5.56
CA VAL A 150 8.96 -11.87 5.62
C VAL A 150 9.89 -11.88 6.83
N ASN A 151 9.49 -12.56 7.91
CA ASN A 151 10.41 -12.83 8.99
C ASN A 151 11.58 -13.59 8.38
N GLU A 152 12.78 -13.02 8.42
CA GLU A 152 13.99 -13.82 8.24
C GLU A 152 13.86 -15.00 9.20
N ILE A 153 13.70 -16.20 8.65
CA ILE A 153 13.82 -17.42 9.42
C ILE A 153 15.23 -17.35 10.00
N LYS A 154 15.34 -16.91 11.26
CA LYS A 154 16.56 -17.07 12.03
C LYS A 154 16.72 -18.57 12.15
N ASN A 155 17.49 -19.14 11.24
CA ASN A 155 18.00 -20.49 11.36
C ASN A 155 18.66 -20.56 12.74
N LYS A 156 17.98 -21.23 13.68
CA LYS A 156 18.55 -21.64 14.96
C LYS A 156 19.38 -22.89 14.76
#